data_AF-A0A7C6K304-F1
#
_entry.id   AF-A0A7C6K304-F1
#
_cell.length_a   1.000
_cell.length_b   1.000
_cell.length_c   1.000
_cell.angle_alpha   90.00
_cell.angle_beta   90.00
_cell.angle_gamma   90.00
#
_symmetry.space_group_name_H-M   'P 1'
#
loop_
_entity.id
_entity.type
_entity.pdbx_description
1 polymer ?
#
loop_
_entity_poly.entity_id
_entity_poly.type
_entity_poly.pdbx_seq_one_letter_code
_entity_poly.pdbx_strand_id
1 'polypeptide(L)'
;RKETQVELSVTDARSIGVDSVVRLSGDIKGTPGCKIVGPKGFIDIKEGVIVAKRHIHLTEVKAKELGLKQGDVVKVEVKNDTRSLVFGDVEIRVSSTYDNAMHIDTDESNAGSVAFGTLGTIIK
;
A
#
# COMPACT_ATOMS: atom_id res chain seq x y z
N ARG A 1 15.29 2.56 7.19
CA ARG A 1 14.38 1.55 7.79
C ARG A 1 15.21 0.64 8.68
N LYS A 2 14.63 0.02 9.72
CA LYS A 2 15.35 -0.89 10.63
C LYS A 2 15.46 -2.30 10.05
N GLU A 3 14.45 -2.73 9.31
CA GLU A 3 14.34 -4.06 8.69
C GLU A 3 14.15 -3.92 7.16
N THR A 4 14.61 -4.92 6.41
CA THR A 4 14.45 -4.99 4.95
C THR A 4 13.02 -5.40 4.61
N GLN A 5 12.38 -4.67 3.70
CA GLN A 5 11.04 -4.96 3.21
C GLN A 5 11.01 -4.80 1.69
N VAL A 6 10.36 -5.73 1.01
CA VAL A 6 10.12 -5.73 -0.43
C VAL A 6 8.61 -5.69 -0.65
N GLU A 7 8.15 -4.70 -1.40
CA GLU A 7 6.74 -4.50 -1.73
C GLU A 7 6.55 -4.88 -3.20
N LEU A 8 5.65 -5.83 -3.46
CA LEU A 8 5.34 -6.35 -4.78
C LEU A 8 3.85 -6.19 -5.07
N SER A 9 3.48 -6.11 -6.34
CA SER A 9 2.09 -6.38 -6.74
C SER A 9 1.79 -7.88 -6.64
N VAL A 10 0.52 -8.28 -6.68
CA VAL A 10 0.15 -9.71 -6.75
C VAL A 10 0.68 -10.31 -8.06
N THR A 11 0.61 -9.55 -9.14
CA THR A 11 1.16 -9.94 -10.45
C THR A 11 2.66 -10.22 -10.37
N ASP A 12 3.43 -9.34 -9.73
CA ASP A 12 4.88 -9.51 -9.56
C ASP A 12 5.19 -10.75 -8.70
N ALA A 13 4.53 -10.89 -7.55
CA ALA A 13 4.72 -12.03 -6.65
C ALA A 13 4.46 -13.36 -7.38
N ARG A 14 3.39 -13.41 -8.19
CA ARG A 14 3.08 -14.56 -9.05
C ARG A 14 4.19 -14.83 -10.06
N SER A 15 4.74 -13.79 -10.69
CA SER A 15 5.77 -13.96 -11.73
C SER A 15 7.06 -14.61 -11.22
N ILE A 16 7.38 -14.40 -9.94
CA ILE A 16 8.59 -14.93 -9.29
C ILE A 16 8.31 -16.15 -8.39
N GLY A 17 7.06 -16.61 -8.32
CA GLY A 17 6.67 -17.78 -7.53
C GLY A 17 6.74 -17.57 -6.01
N VAL A 18 6.54 -16.34 -5.54
CA VAL A 18 6.46 -16.01 -4.11
C VAL A 18 5.01 -15.90 -3.68
N ASP A 19 4.68 -16.46 -2.51
CA ASP A 19 3.32 -16.35 -1.96
C ASP A 19 2.94 -14.88 -1.73
N SER A 20 1.78 -14.49 -2.24
CA SER A 20 1.25 -13.14 -2.07
C SER A 20 0.63 -12.98 -0.68
N VAL A 21 1.24 -12.16 0.19
CA VAL A 21 0.72 -11.85 1.52
C VAL A 21 0.45 -10.35 1.65
N VAL A 22 -0.81 -9.96 1.75
CA VAL A 22 -1.22 -8.56 1.84
C VAL A 22 -0.97 -8.03 3.25
N ARG A 23 -0.13 -6.99 3.39
CA ARG A 23 0.26 -6.40 4.69
C ARG A 23 0.46 -4.89 4.60
N LEU A 24 0.40 -4.22 5.74
CA LEU A 24 0.87 -2.84 5.86
C LEU A 24 2.39 -2.80 5.96
N SER A 25 3.00 -1.72 5.47
CA SER A 25 4.43 -1.49 5.65
C SER A 25 4.81 -1.51 7.14
N GLY A 26 5.80 -2.34 7.47
CA GLY A 26 6.29 -2.61 8.83
C GLY A 26 5.80 -3.93 9.43
N ASP A 27 4.72 -4.51 8.90
CA ASP A 27 4.19 -5.80 9.35
C ASP A 27 4.73 -6.96 8.51
N ILE A 28 6.01 -7.29 8.75
CA ILE A 28 6.76 -8.27 7.96
C ILE A 28 6.90 -9.65 8.63
N LYS A 29 6.43 -9.81 9.87
CA LYS A 29 6.65 -11.04 10.64
C LYS A 29 5.94 -12.23 9.98
N GLY A 30 6.69 -13.30 9.73
CA GLY A 30 6.15 -14.53 9.13
C GLY A 30 5.71 -14.37 7.69
N THR A 31 6.18 -13.32 7.01
CA THR A 31 6.00 -13.15 5.57
C THR A 31 7.04 -13.98 4.80
N PRO A 32 6.81 -14.25 3.51
CA PRO A 32 7.82 -14.88 2.67
C PRO A 32 9.11 -14.07 2.58
N GLY A 33 10.20 -14.78 2.30
CA GLY A 33 11.51 -14.22 1.98
C GLY A 33 11.77 -14.19 0.47
N CYS A 34 12.90 -13.59 0.09
CA CYS A 34 13.42 -13.66 -1.27
C CYS A 34 14.94 -13.45 -1.30
N LYS A 35 15.55 -13.71 -2.46
CA LYS A 35 16.92 -13.29 -2.75
C LYS A 35 16.90 -11.93 -3.42
N ILE A 36 17.63 -10.97 -2.86
CA ILE A 36 17.82 -9.65 -3.45
C ILE A 36 19.22 -9.59 -4.05
N VAL A 37 19.30 -9.42 -5.37
CA VAL A 37 20.56 -9.39 -6.12
C VAL A 37 20.88 -7.96 -6.52
N GLY A 38 22.08 -7.49 -6.17
CA GLY A 38 22.60 -6.19 -6.55
C GLY A 38 23.93 -6.32 -7.29
N PRO A 39 24.52 -5.20 -7.75
CA PRO A 39 25.74 -5.21 -8.57
C PRO A 39 26.99 -5.75 -7.85
N LYS A 40 26.95 -5.90 -6.52
CA LYS A 40 28.09 -6.34 -5.69
C LYS A 40 27.85 -7.66 -4.94
N GLY A 41 26.79 -8.40 -5.28
CA GLY A 41 26.42 -9.64 -4.60
C GLY A 41 24.93 -9.75 -4.34
N PHE A 42 24.55 -10.59 -3.39
CA PHE A 42 23.16 -10.79 -3.02
C PHE A 42 22.99 -10.93 -1.51
N ILE A 43 21.75 -10.76 -1.06
CA ILE A 43 21.32 -11.14 0.29
C ILE A 43 20.10 -12.06 0.17
N ASP A 44 20.00 -13.02 1.09
CA ASP A 44 18.81 -13.84 1.27
C ASP A 44 18.08 -13.36 2.52
N ILE A 45 16.85 -12.86 2.36
CA ILE A 45 15.98 -12.50 3.48
C ILE A 45 15.02 -13.67 3.74
N LYS A 46 14.79 -14.00 5.02
CA LYS A 46 13.87 -15.09 5.42
C LYS A 46 12.41 -14.62 5.52
N GLU A 47 12.22 -13.34 5.77
CA GLU A 47 10.93 -12.64 5.81
C GLU A 47 11.14 -11.22 5.29
N GLY A 48 10.07 -10.57 4.84
CA GLY A 48 10.10 -9.18 4.38
C GLY A 48 9.36 -8.91 3.06
N VAL A 49 8.88 -9.93 2.36
CA VAL A 49 8.15 -9.76 1.09
C VAL A 49 6.66 -9.65 1.35
N ILE A 50 6.05 -8.54 0.90
CA ILE A 50 4.62 -8.28 1.06
C ILE A 50 3.98 -7.79 -0.24
N VAL A 51 2.68 -7.99 -0.35
CA VAL A 51 1.82 -7.19 -1.21
C VAL A 51 1.31 -6.01 -0.39
N ALA A 52 1.51 -4.79 -0.89
CA ALA A 52 1.19 -3.59 -0.13
C ALA A 52 -0.32 -3.45 0.04
N LYS A 53 -0.82 -3.50 1.28
CA LYS A 53 -2.22 -3.18 1.58
C LYS A 53 -2.45 -1.70 1.36
N ARG A 54 -3.45 -1.34 0.55
CA ARG A 54 -3.83 0.06 0.34
C ARG A 54 -4.14 0.80 1.64
N HIS A 55 -3.69 2.04 1.71
CA HIS A 55 -3.84 2.88 2.90
C HIS A 55 -3.77 4.36 2.54
N ILE A 56 -4.26 5.22 3.44
CA ILE A 56 -4.13 6.66 3.35
C ILE A 56 -3.21 7.13 4.47
N HIS A 57 -2.12 7.79 4.10
CA HIS A 57 -1.35 8.61 5.01
C HIS A 57 -2.08 9.94 5.27
N LEU A 58 -2.22 10.31 6.54
CA LEU A 58 -2.74 11.61 6.97
C LEU A 58 -1.82 12.22 8.02
N THR A 59 -1.70 13.55 8.01
CA THR A 59 -1.19 14.28 9.18
C THR A 59 -2.19 14.21 10.34
N GLU A 60 -1.71 14.41 11.57
CA GLU A 60 -2.59 14.49 12.75
C GLU A 60 -3.67 15.58 12.60
N VAL A 61 -3.30 16.73 12.03
CA VAL A 61 -4.22 17.83 11.77
C VAL A 61 -5.29 17.38 10.78
N LYS A 62 -4.90 16.75 9.67
CA LYS A 62 -5.85 16.33 8.64
C LYS A 62 -6.78 15.22 9.12
N ALA A 63 -6.25 14.26 9.87
CA ALA A 63 -7.03 13.20 10.50
C ALA A 63 -8.11 13.80 11.43
N LYS A 64 -7.73 14.78 12.26
CA LYS A 64 -8.66 15.49 13.14
C LYS A 64 -9.73 16.26 12.37
N GLU A 65 -9.35 17.02 11.33
CA GLU A 65 -10.29 17.74 10.45
C GLU A 65 -11.33 16.81 9.81
N LEU A 66 -10.89 15.64 9.37
CA LEU A 66 -11.75 14.64 8.73
C LEU A 66 -12.50 13.77 9.75
N GLY A 67 -12.23 13.92 11.04
CA GLY A 67 -12.77 13.05 12.10
C GLY A 67 -12.42 11.57 11.85
N LEU A 68 -11.16 11.30 11.51
CA LEU A 68 -10.56 9.99 11.30
C LEU A 68 -9.42 9.77 12.29
N LYS A 69 -9.13 8.52 12.63
CA LYS A 69 -8.04 8.12 13.53
C LYS A 69 -7.20 6.99 12.93
N GLN A 70 -6.03 6.78 13.52
CA GLN A 70 -5.15 5.65 13.19
C GLN A 70 -5.92 4.33 13.22
N GLY A 71 -5.82 3.55 12.15
CA GLY A 71 -6.46 2.23 12.03
C GLY A 71 -7.93 2.25 11.65
N ASP A 72 -8.55 3.43 11.44
CA ASP A 72 -9.87 3.49 10.82
C ASP A 72 -9.81 2.87 9.42
N VAL A 73 -10.90 2.23 9.02
CA VAL A 73 -11.06 1.64 7.69
C VAL A 73 -12.18 2.37 6.96
N VAL A 74 -11.86 2.91 5.79
CA VAL A 74 -12.78 3.70 4.98
C VAL A 74 -12.92 3.13 3.57
N LYS A 75 -13.84 3.70 2.79
CA LYS A 75 -13.90 3.50 1.35
C LYS A 75 -13.35 4.73 0.63
N VAL A 76 -12.80 4.56 -0.56
CA VAL A 76 -12.38 5.66 -1.43
C VAL A 76 -12.97 5.49 -2.81
N GLU A 77 -13.79 6.45 -3.23
CA GLU A 77 -14.32 6.52 -4.58
C GLU A 77 -13.36 7.30 -5.48
N VAL A 78 -13.04 6.71 -6.63
CA VAL A 78 -12.32 7.37 -7.72
C VAL A 78 -13.21 7.35 -8.95
N LYS A 79 -13.52 8.54 -9.47
CA LYS A 79 -14.32 8.73 -10.68
C LYS A 79 -13.43 9.08 -11.86
N ASN A 80 -13.65 8.40 -12.97
CA ASN A 80 -13.09 8.68 -14.29
C ASN A 80 -14.00 8.09 -15.38
N ASP A 81 -13.70 8.39 -16.65
CA ASP A 81 -14.59 8.07 -17.78
C ASP A 81 -14.59 6.60 -18.21
N THR A 82 -13.72 5.76 -17.63
CA THR A 82 -13.49 4.39 -18.14
C THR A 82 -13.65 3.32 -17.08
N ARG A 83 -12.96 3.46 -15.94
CA ARG A 83 -12.85 2.46 -14.86
C ARG A 83 -13.04 3.10 -13.49
N SER A 84 -14.09 3.91 -13.33
CA SER A 84 -14.53 4.40 -12.01
C SER A 84 -14.72 3.23 -11.03
N LEU A 85 -14.30 3.37 -9.78
CA LEU A 85 -14.52 2.35 -8.76
C LEU A 85 -14.49 2.92 -7.33
N VAL A 86 -14.90 2.06 -6.38
CA VAL A 86 -14.78 2.32 -4.95
C VAL A 86 -13.85 1.29 -4.32
N PHE A 87 -12.68 1.74 -3.86
CA PHE A 87 -11.78 0.93 -3.06
C PHE A 87 -12.37 0.74 -1.66
N GLY A 88 -12.68 -0.49 -1.26
CA GLY A 88 -13.04 -0.83 0.13
C GLY A 88 -11.81 -1.01 1.01
N ASP A 89 -11.98 -1.25 2.31
CA ASP A 89 -10.89 -1.71 3.18
C ASP A 89 -9.62 -0.84 3.17
N VAL A 90 -9.77 0.47 2.99
CA VAL A 90 -8.65 1.43 2.93
C VAL A 90 -8.30 1.87 4.34
N GLU A 91 -7.10 1.54 4.80
CA GLU A 91 -6.70 1.80 6.18
C GLU A 91 -6.10 3.21 6.36
N ILE A 92 -6.49 3.91 7.42
CA ILE A 92 -5.95 5.22 7.78
C ILE A 92 -4.69 5.07 8.62
N ARG A 93 -3.62 5.72 8.17
CA ARG A 93 -2.34 5.82 8.89
C ARG A 93 -2.05 7.28 9.18
N VAL A 94 -1.93 7.62 10.46
CA VAL A 94 -1.71 8.97 10.96
C VAL A 94 -0.28 9.09 11.48
N SER A 95 0.45 10.11 11.03
CA SER A 95 1.74 10.48 11.58
C SER A 95 2.03 11.95 11.34
N SER A 96 2.80 12.57 12.23
CA SER A 96 3.28 13.95 12.06
C SER A 96 4.30 14.11 10.93
N THR A 97 4.91 13.01 10.45
CA THR A 97 5.91 13.03 9.38
C THR A 97 5.35 12.62 8.01
N TYR A 98 4.03 12.45 7.87
CA TYR A 98 3.39 12.04 6.63
C TYR A 98 2.88 13.23 5.81
N ASP A 99 2.83 13.03 4.50
CA ASP A 99 2.02 13.83 3.60
C ASP A 99 0.66 13.16 3.38
N ASN A 100 -0.36 13.96 3.06
CA ASN A 100 -1.71 13.46 2.84
C ASN A 100 -1.80 12.76 1.47
N ALA A 101 -1.75 11.43 1.44
CA ALA A 101 -1.77 10.67 0.21
C ALA A 101 -2.38 9.27 0.39
N MET A 102 -3.15 8.81 -0.59
CA MET A 102 -3.54 7.40 -0.71
C MET A 102 -2.47 6.65 -1.48
N HIS A 103 -2.04 5.51 -0.95
CA HIS A 103 -1.10 4.60 -1.59
C HIS A 103 -1.85 3.34 -2.00
N ILE A 104 -1.75 3.01 -3.29
CA ILE A 104 -2.23 1.78 -3.92
C ILE A 104 -1.11 1.18 -4.75
N ASP A 105 -1.13 -0.12 -4.98
CA ASP A 105 -0.14 -0.77 -5.85
C ASP A 105 -0.49 -0.62 -7.35
N THR A 106 0.38 -1.16 -8.21
CA THR A 106 0.21 -1.09 -9.66
C THR A 106 -0.97 -1.91 -10.16
N ASP A 107 -1.30 -3.05 -9.55
CA ASP A 107 -2.46 -3.85 -9.94
C ASP A 107 -3.76 -3.09 -9.62
N GLU A 108 -3.83 -2.47 -8.44
CA GLU A 108 -4.94 -1.63 -8.00
C GLU A 108 -5.11 -0.38 -8.86
N SER A 109 -4.01 0.31 -9.18
CA SER A 109 -3.99 1.46 -10.09
C SER A 109 -4.50 1.09 -11.48
N ASN A 110 -4.02 -0.04 -12.04
CA ASN A 110 -4.45 -0.53 -13.34
C ASN A 110 -5.93 -0.93 -13.36
N ALA A 111 -6.43 -1.55 -12.29
CA ALA A 111 -7.83 -1.93 -12.15
C ALA A 111 -8.78 -0.73 -12.26
N GLY A 112 -8.34 0.45 -11.80
CA GLY A 112 -9.12 1.69 -11.83
C GLY A 112 -8.72 2.73 -12.86
N SER A 113 -7.73 2.45 -13.70
CA SER A 113 -7.12 3.48 -14.58
C SER A 113 -6.72 4.74 -13.79
N VAL A 114 -6.17 4.56 -12.59
CA VAL A 114 -5.81 5.64 -11.66
C VAL A 114 -4.36 6.03 -11.88
N ALA A 115 -4.10 7.29 -12.20
CA ALA A 115 -2.76 7.82 -12.38
C ALA A 115 -2.23 8.49 -11.10
N PHE A 116 -0.93 8.72 -11.04
CA PHE A 116 -0.34 9.53 -9.96
C PHE A 116 -0.99 10.92 -9.90
N GLY A 117 -1.37 11.35 -8.69
CA GLY A 117 -2.03 12.64 -8.48
C GLY A 117 -3.54 12.66 -8.72
N THR A 118 -4.17 11.54 -9.13
CA THR A 118 -5.63 11.43 -9.18
C THR A 118 -6.23 11.61 -7.78
N LEU A 119 -7.22 12.50 -7.66
CA LEU A 119 -7.93 12.73 -6.42
C LEU A 119 -9.05 11.70 -6.22
N GLY A 120 -9.17 11.19 -4.99
CA GLY A 120 -10.26 10.32 -4.56
C GLY A 120 -11.11 10.98 -3.48
N THR A 121 -12.35 10.49 -3.32
CA THR A 121 -13.27 10.93 -2.27
C THR A 121 -13.38 9.86 -1.20
N ILE A 122 -13.10 10.23 0.06
CA ILE A 122 -13.32 9.33 1.19
C ILE A 122 -14.83 9.19 1.44
N ILE A 123 -15.31 7.94 1.53
CA ILE A 123 -16.66 7.57 1.91
C ILE A 123 -16.59 6.83 3.24
N LYS A 124 -17.33 7.30 4.24
CA LYS A 124 -17.46 6.65 5.56
C LYS A 124 -18.56 5.60 5.54
#